data_AF-A0A2V6UB56-F1
#
_entry.id   AF-A0A2V6UB56-F1
#
_cell.length_a   1.000
_cell.length_b   1.000
_cell.length_c   1.000
_cell.angle_alpha   90.00
_cell.angle_beta   90.00
_cell.angle_gamma   90.00
#
_symmetry.space_group_name_H-M   'P 1'
#
loop_
_entity.id
_entity.type
_entity.pdbx_description
1 polymer ?
#
loop_
_entity_poly.entity_id
_entity_poly.type
_entity_poly.pdbx_seq_one_letter_code
_entity_poly.pdbx_strand_id
1 'polypeptide(L)'
;MRDKPVITIDGPAGAGKSTAARLLAERLGYTLVPTGAMYRALALSVIRAGIPARDGEELRAQLAARAVVVRAGRVYLDGEDVSDAIRTQEVAQVTSSITMLAPVRMKVTPLQREMAAAGGAVLEGRDTGTVVCPDAEVKFYLTASLEARARRRQAELAAAGTPASLEAITAELRARDTQDETRALAPLRKAPDAIEVDTSDLTVEQVVERLLETIERRRGGANQVASAPPGNRLYTVLRIPTLGIARTMFRLETRGRENVPATGPVLLVANHSSLLDPPLIGSATNRQLCFLAKAELFDLPLFGGLIRRLNARPIRREGADPAALRTAIRVLEDGGALLIFPEGTRGDEGIIRSAKTGAGMLAVLSGASVVPVFIEGSGRAWPRGRKLPRPAKVTVTFGTALRFEAERGADRKRQYEIASREMMEAITRLKDGSTDRAQTRWSAVSAARSK
;
A
#
# COMPACT_ATOMS: atom_id res chain seq x y z
N MET A 1 6.60 10.39 0.54
CA MET A 1 6.66 9.93 1.95
C MET A 1 7.76 10.72 2.66
N ARG A 2 7.65 11.03 3.95
CA ARG A 2 8.78 11.62 4.70
C ARG A 2 10.01 10.70 4.58
N ASP A 3 11.21 11.27 4.66
CA ASP A 3 12.45 10.49 4.73
C ASP A 3 12.40 9.51 5.92
N LYS A 4 11.82 9.98 7.04
CA LYS A 4 11.45 9.15 8.17
C LYS A 4 9.92 9.02 8.33
N PRO A 5 9.24 8.00 7.77
CA PRO A 5 7.78 7.85 7.90
C PRO A 5 7.31 7.62 9.35
N VAL A 6 6.05 7.95 9.60
CA VAL A 6 5.31 7.47 10.77
C VAL A 6 4.74 6.08 10.45
N ILE A 7 4.96 5.13 11.36
CA ILE A 7 4.52 3.74 11.23
C ILE A 7 3.53 3.44 12.35
N THR A 8 2.36 2.89 12.02
CA THR A 8 1.38 2.43 13.01
C THR A 8 1.23 0.92 12.99
N ILE A 9 1.07 0.30 14.16
CA ILE A 9 0.86 -1.14 14.33
C ILE A 9 -0.35 -1.34 15.25
N ASP A 10 -1.49 -1.68 14.65
CA ASP A 10 -2.74 -1.97 15.35
C ASP A 10 -3.06 -3.47 15.34
N GLY A 11 -4.02 -3.90 16.15
CA GLY A 11 -4.49 -5.29 16.21
C GLY A 11 -4.87 -5.76 17.63
N PRO A 12 -5.46 -6.95 17.76
CA PRO A 12 -6.00 -7.46 19.03
C PRO A 12 -4.91 -7.76 20.07
N ALA A 13 -5.32 -7.95 21.32
CA ALA A 13 -4.41 -8.31 22.41
C ALA A 13 -3.73 -9.66 22.14
N GLY A 14 -2.42 -9.78 22.39
CA GLY A 14 -1.67 -11.02 22.16
C GLY A 14 -1.16 -11.25 20.72
N ALA A 15 -1.46 -10.36 19.77
CA ALA A 15 -0.97 -10.45 18.38
C ALA A 15 0.53 -10.11 18.18
N GLY A 16 1.33 -10.00 19.26
CA GLY A 16 2.77 -9.72 19.17
C GLY A 16 3.18 -8.26 18.88
N LYS A 17 2.22 -7.33 18.88
CA LYS A 17 2.43 -5.92 18.49
C LYS A 17 3.54 -5.21 19.26
N SER A 18 3.50 -5.22 20.60
CA SER A 18 4.46 -4.45 21.40
C SER A 18 5.90 -4.94 21.17
N THR A 19 6.11 -6.25 21.03
CA THR A 19 7.43 -6.83 20.73
C THR A 19 7.88 -6.46 19.32
N ALA A 20 7.00 -6.62 18.32
CA ALA A 20 7.30 -6.27 16.93
C ALA A 20 7.59 -4.77 16.78
N ALA A 21 6.81 -3.89 17.42
CA ALA A 21 6.97 -2.45 17.39
C ALA A 21 8.31 -2.01 18.00
N ARG A 22 8.69 -2.59 19.14
CA ARG A 22 9.96 -2.30 19.81
C ARG A 22 11.14 -2.68 18.92
N LEU A 23 11.19 -3.92 18.45
CA LEU A 23 12.29 -4.39 17.58
C LEU A 23 12.35 -3.64 16.25
N LEU A 24 11.19 -3.30 15.69
CA LEU A 24 11.12 -2.49 14.47
C LEU A 24 11.67 -1.08 14.71
N ALA A 25 11.28 -0.44 15.80
CA ALA A 25 11.78 0.88 16.17
C ALA A 25 13.30 0.87 16.40
N GLU A 26 13.82 -0.14 17.11
CA GLU A 26 15.25 -0.35 17.32
C GLU A 26 16.00 -0.50 15.99
N ARG A 27 15.54 -1.40 15.10
CA ARG A 27 16.19 -1.65 13.81
C ARG A 27 16.18 -0.43 12.88
N LEU A 28 15.15 0.42 12.96
CA LEU A 28 15.03 1.63 12.14
C LEU A 28 15.67 2.87 12.78
N GLY A 29 16.06 2.81 14.05
CA GLY A 29 16.47 4.00 14.82
C GLY A 29 15.32 4.99 15.03
N TYR A 30 14.10 4.49 15.21
CA TYR A 30 12.87 5.27 15.31
C TYR A 30 12.41 5.42 16.75
N THR A 31 11.67 6.49 17.03
CA THR A 31 11.02 6.69 18.33
C THR A 31 9.86 5.70 18.49
N LEU A 32 9.95 4.83 19.50
CA LEU A 32 8.84 3.98 19.90
C LEU A 32 7.82 4.80 20.70
N VAL A 33 6.56 4.74 20.29
CA VAL A 33 5.41 5.32 21.00
C VAL A 33 4.51 4.17 21.49
N PRO A 34 4.73 3.65 22.72
CA PRO A 34 3.98 2.53 23.26
C PRO A 34 2.63 3.00 23.81
N THR A 35 1.64 3.22 22.93
CA THR A 35 0.39 3.90 23.32
C THR A 35 -0.34 3.18 24.46
N GLY A 36 -0.33 1.84 24.46
CA GLY A 36 -0.92 1.03 25.53
C GLY A 36 -0.24 1.26 26.89
N ALA A 37 1.07 1.47 26.92
CA ALA A 37 1.82 1.76 28.14
C ALA A 37 1.50 3.16 28.68
N MET A 38 1.26 4.15 27.80
CA MET A 38 0.82 5.49 28.20
C MET A 38 -0.56 5.44 28.87
N TYR A 39 -1.52 4.69 28.32
CA TYR A 39 -2.82 4.49 28.97
C TYR A 39 -2.69 3.76 30.32
N ARG A 40 -1.79 2.76 30.41
CA ARG A 40 -1.52 2.05 31.66
C ARG A 40 -0.89 2.94 32.74
N ALA A 41 -0.05 3.92 32.37
CA ALA A 41 0.46 4.89 33.33
C ALA A 41 -0.66 5.74 33.96
N LEU A 42 -1.66 6.16 33.16
CA LEU A 42 -2.84 6.83 33.70
C LEU A 42 -3.70 5.89 34.54
N ALA A 43 -3.89 4.63 34.13
CA ALA A 43 -4.59 3.63 34.94
C ALA A 43 -3.90 3.40 36.30
N LEU A 44 -2.57 3.35 36.33
CA LEU A 44 -1.80 3.28 37.57
C LEU A 44 -2.05 4.52 38.46
N SER A 45 -2.13 5.71 37.87
CA SER A 45 -2.45 6.93 38.63
C SER A 45 -3.86 6.90 39.23
N VAL A 46 -4.83 6.28 38.54
CA VAL A 46 -6.21 6.09 39.01
C VAL A 46 -6.23 5.11 40.19
N ILE A 47 -5.51 3.99 40.07
CA ILE A 47 -5.37 2.98 41.13
C ILE A 47 -4.72 3.58 42.37
N ARG A 48 -3.58 4.27 42.23
CA ARG A 48 -2.85 4.89 43.35
C ARG A 48 -3.67 5.95 44.09
N ALA A 49 -4.58 6.63 43.40
CA ALA A 49 -5.47 7.62 44.01
C ALA A 49 -6.74 7.00 44.61
N GLY A 50 -7.00 5.71 44.40
CA GLY A 50 -8.20 5.03 44.91
C GLY A 50 -9.51 5.55 44.31
N ILE A 51 -9.47 6.17 43.12
CA ILE A 51 -10.66 6.79 42.51
C ILE A 51 -11.38 5.82 41.54
N PRO A 52 -12.70 5.97 41.35
CA PRO A 52 -13.46 5.12 40.43
C PRO A 52 -13.05 5.28 38.95
N ALA A 53 -12.96 4.17 38.23
CA ALA A 53 -12.67 4.12 36.79
C ALA A 53 -13.90 4.45 35.91
N ARG A 54 -14.57 5.58 36.17
CA ARG A 54 -15.75 6.08 35.43
C ARG A 54 -15.62 7.57 35.13
N ASP A 55 -16.34 8.06 34.12
CA ASP A 55 -16.34 9.50 33.82
C ASP A 55 -16.96 10.29 34.99
N GLY A 56 -16.25 11.31 35.46
CA GLY A 56 -16.59 12.12 36.61
C GLY A 56 -15.51 13.17 36.87
N GLU A 57 -15.80 14.13 37.75
CA GLU A 57 -14.88 15.22 38.07
C GLU A 57 -13.56 14.73 38.69
N GLU A 58 -13.62 13.77 39.60
CA GLU A 58 -12.44 13.17 40.25
C GLU A 58 -11.45 12.59 39.22
N LEU A 59 -11.95 11.83 38.23
CA LEU A 59 -11.13 11.29 37.17
C LEU A 59 -10.53 12.41 36.31
N ARG A 60 -11.32 13.41 35.93
CA ARG A 60 -10.85 14.53 35.10
C ARG A 60 -9.76 15.33 35.80
N ALA A 61 -9.96 15.66 37.08
CA ALA A 61 -8.97 16.34 37.90
C ALA A 61 -7.69 15.51 38.04
N GLN A 62 -7.82 14.21 38.31
CA GLN A 62 -6.68 13.31 38.41
C GLN A 62 -5.89 13.29 37.10
N LEU A 63 -6.53 13.08 35.96
CA LEU A 63 -5.87 13.05 34.64
C LEU A 63 -5.22 14.40 34.25
N ALA A 64 -5.86 15.51 34.60
CA ALA A 64 -5.33 16.85 34.32
C ALA A 64 -3.99 17.07 35.03
N ALA A 65 -3.89 16.65 36.29
CA ALA A 65 -2.70 16.84 37.13
C ALA A 65 -1.50 15.96 36.75
N ARG A 66 -1.68 14.88 35.98
CA ARG A 66 -0.59 13.94 35.66
C ARG A 66 0.18 14.29 34.39
N ALA A 67 1.50 14.13 34.45
CA ALA A 67 2.40 14.18 33.30
C ALA A 67 2.84 12.76 32.92
N VAL A 68 2.58 12.37 31.67
CA VAL A 68 3.06 11.09 31.11
C VAL A 68 4.11 11.39 30.05
N VAL A 69 5.30 10.85 30.25
CA VAL A 69 6.44 11.07 29.34
C VAL A 69 7.04 9.73 28.94
N VAL A 70 7.37 9.58 27.67
CA VAL A 70 8.07 8.39 27.16
C VAL A 70 9.50 8.80 26.77
N ARG A 71 10.50 8.12 27.32
CA ARG A 71 11.93 8.36 27.01
C ARG A 71 12.64 7.03 26.81
N ALA A 72 13.32 6.87 25.67
CA ALA A 72 14.06 5.66 25.34
C ALA A 72 13.25 4.35 25.55
N GLY A 73 11.96 4.37 25.20
CA GLY A 73 11.05 3.22 25.35
C GLY A 73 10.52 2.98 26.78
N ARG A 74 10.97 3.76 27.77
CA ARG A 74 10.49 3.72 29.17
C ARG A 74 9.39 4.75 29.39
N VAL A 75 8.46 4.46 30.29
CA VAL A 75 7.30 5.31 30.59
C VAL A 75 7.42 5.90 31.98
N TYR A 76 7.30 7.22 32.05
CA TYR A 76 7.38 8.00 33.28
C TYR A 76 6.04 8.64 33.60
N LEU A 77 5.62 8.55 34.86
CA LEU A 77 4.44 9.22 35.42
C LEU A 77 4.93 10.21 36.48
N ASP A 78 4.69 11.50 36.26
CA ASP A 78 5.14 12.59 37.15
C ASP A 78 6.65 12.55 37.46
N GLY A 79 7.44 12.05 36.50
CA GLY A 79 8.90 11.90 36.63
C GLY A 79 9.37 10.56 37.21
N GLU A 80 8.48 9.74 37.79
CA GLU A 80 8.77 8.38 38.26
C GLU A 80 8.74 7.40 37.08
N ASP A 81 9.76 6.54 36.97
CA ASP A 81 9.74 5.45 36.01
C ASP A 81 8.79 4.33 36.45
N VAL A 82 7.68 4.19 35.72
CA VAL A 82 6.62 3.23 36.04
C VAL A 82 6.61 2.02 35.09
N SER A 83 7.66 1.83 34.29
CA SER A 83 7.70 0.85 33.20
C SER A 83 7.38 -0.59 33.62
N ASP A 84 7.79 -1.00 34.83
CA ASP A 84 7.49 -2.32 35.38
C ASP A 84 6.14 -2.34 36.11
N ALA A 85 5.85 -1.30 36.90
CA ALA A 85 4.60 -1.17 37.66
C ALA A 85 3.34 -1.21 36.78
N ILE A 86 3.43 -0.72 35.53
CA ILE A 86 2.29 -0.71 34.60
C ILE A 86 1.99 -2.07 33.94
N ARG A 87 2.82 -3.10 34.18
CA ARG A 87 2.68 -4.43 33.56
C ARG A 87 1.76 -5.38 34.32
N THR A 88 1.29 -4.99 35.51
CA THR A 88 0.42 -5.84 36.34
C THR A 88 -0.95 -6.07 35.70
N GLN A 89 -1.62 -7.14 36.13
CA GLN A 89 -2.96 -7.51 35.65
C GLN A 89 -4.01 -6.49 36.11
N GLU A 90 -3.91 -5.98 37.33
CA GLU A 90 -4.78 -4.93 37.87
C GLU A 90 -4.74 -3.66 37.00
N VAL A 91 -3.54 -3.18 36.66
CA VAL A 91 -3.38 -2.03 35.76
C VAL A 91 -3.96 -2.33 34.38
N ALA A 92 -3.80 -3.55 33.86
CA ALA A 92 -4.37 -3.95 32.57
C ALA A 92 -5.91 -3.90 32.56
N GLN A 93 -6.56 -4.34 33.65
CA GLN A 93 -8.01 -4.31 33.81
C GLN A 93 -8.54 -2.88 33.87
N VAL A 94 -7.95 -2.03 34.72
CA VAL A 94 -8.34 -0.62 34.81
C VAL A 94 -8.12 0.10 33.48
N THR A 95 -7.02 -0.19 32.78
CA THR A 95 -6.76 0.34 31.43
C THR A 95 -7.89 0.02 30.46
N SER A 96 -8.41 -1.22 30.47
CA SER A 96 -9.53 -1.62 29.60
C SER A 96 -10.77 -0.76 29.85
N SER A 97 -11.07 -0.46 31.11
CA SER A 97 -12.22 0.37 31.50
C SER A 97 -12.03 1.84 31.10
N ILE A 98 -10.88 2.43 31.44
CA ILE A 98 -10.69 3.88 31.26
C ILE A 98 -10.45 4.28 29.80
N THR A 99 -9.95 3.39 28.95
CA THR A 99 -9.70 3.71 27.52
C THR A 99 -10.97 3.93 26.70
N MET A 100 -12.13 3.54 27.24
CA MET A 100 -13.46 3.83 26.68
C MET A 100 -13.96 5.24 27.04
N LEU A 101 -13.30 5.95 27.96
CA LEU A 101 -13.73 7.25 28.45
C LEU A 101 -13.10 8.38 27.63
N ALA A 102 -13.92 9.32 27.17
CA ALA A 102 -13.47 10.46 26.37
C ALA A 102 -12.37 11.31 27.05
N PRO A 103 -12.45 11.64 28.36
CA PRO A 103 -11.42 12.45 29.03
C PRO A 103 -10.02 11.83 28.98
N VAL A 104 -9.94 10.51 29.07
CA VAL A 104 -8.67 9.77 29.01
C VAL A 104 -8.07 9.92 27.61
N ARG A 105 -8.87 9.73 26.56
CA ARG A 105 -8.41 9.89 25.17
C ARG A 105 -8.02 11.34 24.86
N MET A 106 -8.75 12.32 25.38
CA MET A 106 -8.43 13.74 25.23
C MET A 106 -7.07 14.09 25.85
N LYS A 107 -6.65 13.39 26.92
CA LYS A 107 -5.33 13.55 27.53
C LYS A 107 -4.21 12.87 26.73
N VAL A 108 -4.40 11.62 26.29
CA VAL A 108 -3.28 10.83 25.71
C VAL A 108 -3.08 11.08 24.20
N THR A 109 -4.16 11.28 23.45
CA THR A 109 -4.07 11.40 21.98
C THR A 109 -3.17 12.55 21.52
N PRO A 110 -3.23 13.76 22.12
CA PRO A 110 -2.31 14.85 21.77
C PRO A 110 -0.84 14.48 21.99
N LEU A 111 -0.51 13.84 23.12
CA LEU A 111 0.86 13.41 23.44
C LEU A 111 1.39 12.40 22.40
N GLN A 112 0.55 11.45 21.99
CA GLN A 112 0.91 10.47 20.96
C GLN A 112 1.18 11.13 19.60
N ARG A 113 0.35 12.12 19.22
CA ARG A 113 0.51 12.87 17.97
C ARG A 113 1.77 13.74 17.99
N GLU A 114 2.06 14.39 19.11
CA GLU A 114 3.27 15.19 19.29
C GLU A 114 4.53 14.33 19.10
N MET A 115 4.58 13.15 19.74
CA MET A 115 5.69 12.21 19.57
C MET A 115 5.86 11.71 18.13
N ALA A 116 4.78 11.67 17.34
CA ALA A 116 4.81 11.26 15.94
C ALA A 116 5.10 12.41 14.98
N ALA A 117 4.99 13.67 15.42
CA ALA A 117 4.94 14.85 14.56
C ALA A 117 6.20 15.01 13.70
N ALA A 118 7.38 14.72 14.26
CA ALA A 118 8.67 14.80 13.57
C ALA A 118 8.91 13.70 12.53
N GLY A 119 8.04 12.67 12.47
CA GLY A 119 8.31 11.46 11.70
C GLY A 119 9.30 10.54 12.43
N GLY A 120 9.66 9.43 11.80
CA GLY A 120 10.59 8.46 12.41
C GLY A 120 10.05 7.83 13.68
N ALA A 121 8.74 7.55 13.72
CA ALA A 121 8.05 7.04 14.89
C ALA A 121 7.34 5.73 14.58
N VAL A 122 7.32 4.81 15.55
CA VAL A 122 6.54 3.57 15.51
C VAL A 122 5.52 3.62 16.64
N LEU A 123 4.24 3.74 16.30
CA LEU A 123 3.13 3.73 17.25
C LEU A 123 2.52 2.34 17.30
N GLU A 124 2.32 1.81 18.50
CA GLU A 124 1.64 0.53 18.72
C GLU A 124 0.36 0.72 19.51
N GLY A 125 -0.77 0.18 19.04
CA GLY A 125 -2.04 0.31 19.76
C GLY A 125 -3.22 -0.48 19.16
N ARG A 126 -4.41 0.14 19.20
CA ARG A 126 -5.68 -0.42 18.68
C ARG A 126 -6.28 0.43 17.55
N ASP A 127 -6.05 1.73 17.61
CA ASP A 127 -6.65 2.75 16.77
C ASP A 127 -5.62 3.80 16.31
N THR A 128 -4.34 3.42 16.30
CA THR A 128 -3.25 4.34 15.95
C THR A 128 -3.29 4.77 14.49
N GLY A 129 -3.58 3.85 13.56
CA GLY A 129 -3.70 4.13 12.13
C GLY A 129 -5.07 4.64 11.68
N THR A 130 -6.09 4.58 12.55
CA THR A 130 -7.47 5.04 12.25
C THR A 130 -7.83 6.37 12.92
N VAL A 131 -7.32 6.64 14.13
CA VAL A 131 -7.72 7.79 14.94
C VAL A 131 -6.53 8.67 15.32
N VAL A 132 -5.44 8.09 15.82
CA VAL A 132 -4.30 8.86 16.34
C VAL A 132 -3.53 9.51 15.19
N CYS A 133 -3.08 8.70 14.23
CA CYS A 133 -2.31 9.08 13.05
C CYS A 133 -2.96 8.51 11.77
N PRO A 134 -4.16 9.01 11.37
CA PRO A 134 -4.82 8.56 10.15
C PRO A 134 -4.03 8.85 8.87
N ASP A 135 -3.07 9.78 8.92
CA ASP A 135 -2.18 10.12 7.80
C ASP A 135 -0.80 9.44 7.89
N ALA A 136 -0.61 8.48 8.80
CA ALA A 136 0.63 7.69 8.88
C ALA A 136 0.92 7.01 7.53
N GLU A 137 2.15 7.12 7.06
CA GLU A 137 2.51 6.65 5.71
C GLU A 137 2.62 5.13 5.59
N VAL A 138 2.87 4.45 6.72
CA VAL A 138 2.84 2.99 6.79
C VAL A 138 1.97 2.55 7.95
N LYS A 139 0.98 1.72 7.65
CA LYS A 139 0.04 1.19 8.65
C LYS A 139 0.01 -0.31 8.56
N PHE A 140 0.18 -0.97 9.70
CA PHE A 140 0.08 -2.41 9.85
C PHE A 140 -1.07 -2.76 10.78
N TYR A 141 -1.71 -3.88 10.46
CA TYR A 141 -2.69 -4.52 11.33
C TYR A 141 -2.23 -5.96 11.59
N LEU A 142 -1.65 -6.21 12.76
CA LEU A 142 -1.24 -7.56 13.14
C LEU A 142 -2.43 -8.34 13.63
N THR A 143 -2.69 -9.49 13.03
CA THR A 143 -3.70 -10.45 13.48
C THR A 143 -3.04 -11.73 13.96
N ALA A 144 -3.80 -12.55 14.69
CA ALA A 144 -3.47 -13.92 15.03
C ALA A 144 -4.73 -14.65 15.49
N SER A 145 -4.76 -15.96 15.26
CA SER A 145 -5.82 -16.83 15.78
C SER A 145 -5.94 -16.67 17.30
N LEU A 146 -7.16 -16.75 17.83
CA LEU A 146 -7.41 -16.66 19.27
C LEU A 146 -6.62 -17.72 20.03
N GLU A 147 -6.49 -18.92 19.47
CA GLU A 147 -5.70 -20.02 20.01
C GLU A 147 -4.21 -19.69 20.10
N ALA A 148 -3.60 -19.14 19.06
CA ALA A 148 -2.19 -18.74 19.07
C ALA A 148 -1.94 -17.65 20.12
N ARG A 149 -2.85 -16.66 20.23
CA ARG A 149 -2.77 -15.58 21.23
C ARG A 149 -2.92 -16.11 22.65
N ALA A 150 -3.85 -17.05 22.88
CA ALA A 150 -4.06 -17.68 24.18
C ALA A 150 -2.85 -18.51 24.61
N ARG A 151 -2.27 -19.33 23.71
CA ARG A 151 -1.05 -20.10 23.98
C ARG A 151 0.15 -19.22 24.33
N ARG A 152 0.37 -18.14 23.58
CA ARG A 152 1.44 -17.16 23.89
C ARG A 152 1.25 -16.55 25.27
N ARG A 153 0.03 -16.12 25.59
CA ARG A 153 -0.29 -15.52 26.89
C ARG A 153 -0.13 -16.53 28.03
N GLN A 154 -0.48 -17.79 27.81
CA GLN A 154 -0.26 -18.86 28.78
C GLN A 154 1.22 -19.05 29.08
N ALA A 155 2.07 -19.09 28.04
CA ALA A 155 3.51 -19.19 28.20
C ALA A 155 4.11 -17.97 28.94
N GLU A 156 3.65 -16.75 28.62
CA GLU A 156 4.06 -15.52 29.33
C GLU A 156 3.72 -15.57 30.83
N LEU A 157 2.49 -15.99 31.16
CA LEU A 157 2.03 -16.07 32.55
C LEU A 157 2.75 -17.16 33.34
N ALA A 158 2.99 -18.32 32.71
CA ALA A 158 3.79 -19.39 33.29
C ALA A 158 5.24 -18.92 33.57
N ALA A 159 5.86 -18.22 32.62
CA ALA A 159 7.20 -17.65 32.80
C ALA A 159 7.26 -16.56 33.90
N ALA A 160 6.15 -15.87 34.14
CA ALA A 160 6.01 -14.87 35.20
C ALA A 160 5.63 -15.47 36.57
N GLY A 161 5.55 -16.80 36.70
CA GLY A 161 5.20 -17.49 37.96
C GLY A 161 3.71 -17.43 38.34
N THR A 162 2.83 -17.05 37.41
CA THR A 162 1.38 -16.91 37.65
C THR A 162 0.56 -17.71 36.61
N PRO A 163 0.71 -19.05 36.57
CA PRO A 163 0.06 -19.87 35.54
C PRO A 163 -1.47 -19.76 35.59
N ALA A 164 -2.09 -19.72 34.41
CA ALA A 164 -3.54 -19.73 34.24
C ALA A 164 -3.97 -20.77 33.20
N SER A 165 -5.21 -21.26 33.30
CA SER A 165 -5.73 -22.24 32.34
C SER A 165 -5.93 -21.60 30.96
N LEU A 166 -5.71 -22.40 29.90
CA LEU A 166 -5.90 -21.94 28.53
C LEU A 166 -7.35 -21.47 28.29
N GLU A 167 -8.32 -22.11 28.93
CA GLU A 167 -9.74 -21.75 28.88
C GLU A 167 -10.01 -20.35 29.46
N ALA A 168 -9.48 -20.07 30.65
CA ALA A 168 -9.64 -18.76 31.30
C ALA A 168 -9.00 -17.64 30.46
N ILE A 169 -7.79 -17.88 29.95
CA ILE A 169 -7.09 -16.94 29.07
C ILE A 169 -7.87 -16.70 27.77
N THR A 170 -8.40 -17.77 27.18
CA THR A 170 -9.19 -17.68 25.94
C THR A 170 -10.47 -16.87 26.15
N ALA A 171 -11.17 -17.09 27.26
CA ALA A 171 -12.36 -16.33 27.63
C ALA A 171 -12.04 -14.85 27.86
N GLU A 172 -10.95 -14.55 28.57
CA GLU A 172 -10.47 -13.18 28.81
C GLU A 172 -10.13 -12.46 27.50
N LEU A 173 -9.35 -13.11 26.63
CA LEU A 173 -8.97 -12.55 25.33
C LEU A 173 -10.19 -12.30 24.44
N ARG A 174 -11.14 -13.23 24.39
CA ARG A 174 -12.37 -13.06 23.61
C ARG A 174 -13.21 -11.89 24.13
N ALA A 175 -13.42 -11.80 25.44
CA ALA A 175 -14.17 -10.70 26.05
C ALA A 175 -13.51 -9.34 25.73
N ARG A 176 -12.18 -9.30 25.80
CA ARG A 176 -11.40 -8.11 25.48
C ARG A 176 -11.47 -7.73 24.01
N ASP A 177 -11.38 -8.68 23.09
CA ASP A 177 -11.50 -8.41 21.66
C ASP A 177 -12.88 -7.85 21.34
N THR A 178 -13.95 -8.46 21.87
CA THR A 178 -15.32 -7.93 21.74
C THR A 178 -15.42 -6.50 22.26
N GLN A 179 -14.86 -6.20 23.43
CA GLN A 179 -14.87 -4.86 24.00
C GLN A 179 -14.11 -3.85 23.12
N ASP A 180 -12.90 -4.21 22.67
CA ASP A 180 -12.07 -3.37 21.80
C ASP A 180 -12.74 -3.11 20.44
N GLU A 181 -13.44 -4.09 19.86
CA GLU A 181 -14.12 -3.98 18.57
C GLU A 181 -15.46 -3.23 18.63
N THR A 182 -16.22 -3.40 19.71
CA THR A 182 -17.59 -2.86 19.84
C THR A 182 -17.68 -1.51 20.55
N ARG A 183 -16.60 -1.05 21.19
CA ARG A 183 -16.61 0.26 21.88
C ARG A 183 -16.99 1.41 20.93
N ALA A 184 -17.80 2.34 21.42
CA ALA A 184 -18.27 3.49 20.65
C ALA A 184 -17.13 4.43 20.23
N LEU A 185 -16.14 4.63 21.11
CA LEU A 185 -15.00 5.51 20.86
C LEU A 185 -13.79 4.72 20.35
N ALA A 186 -13.35 5.07 19.15
CA ALA A 186 -12.15 4.53 18.51
C ALA A 186 -12.08 2.99 18.53
N PRO A 187 -13.09 2.28 17.99
CA PRO A 187 -13.10 0.82 17.97
C PRO A 187 -11.86 0.25 17.27
N LEU A 188 -11.41 -0.92 17.70
CA LEU A 188 -10.39 -1.70 17.03
C LEU A 188 -10.89 -2.06 15.63
N ARG A 189 -10.34 -1.39 14.63
CA ARG A 189 -10.65 -1.61 13.22
C ARG A 189 -9.37 -1.48 12.41
N LYS A 190 -9.23 -2.36 11.42
CA LYS A 190 -8.17 -2.21 10.42
C LYS A 190 -8.44 -0.95 9.58
N ALA A 191 -7.47 -0.05 9.50
CA ALA A 191 -7.56 1.10 8.59
C ALA A 191 -7.65 0.61 7.13
N PRO A 192 -8.39 1.30 6.22
CA PRO A 192 -8.58 0.83 4.85
C PRO A 192 -7.27 0.61 4.06
N ASP A 193 -6.23 1.35 4.41
CA ASP A 193 -4.89 1.34 3.80
C ASP A 193 -3.84 0.57 4.64
N ALA A 194 -4.26 -0.06 5.74
CA ALA A 194 -3.39 -0.88 6.57
C ALA A 194 -3.10 -2.25 5.94
N ILE A 195 -1.83 -2.63 6.00
CA ILE A 195 -1.34 -3.94 5.59
C ILE A 195 -1.62 -4.93 6.73
N GLU A 196 -2.43 -5.94 6.44
CA GLU A 196 -2.69 -7.01 7.39
C GLU A 196 -1.54 -8.02 7.39
N VAL A 197 -1.08 -8.39 8.59
CA VAL A 197 -0.04 -9.41 8.78
C VAL A 197 -0.56 -10.42 9.80
N ASP A 198 -0.83 -11.64 9.34
CA ASP A 198 -1.14 -12.76 10.22
C ASP A 198 0.14 -13.28 10.87
N THR A 199 0.18 -13.23 12.19
CA THR A 199 1.32 -13.62 13.00
C THR A 199 1.16 -15.01 13.59
N SER A 200 0.06 -15.74 13.33
CA SER A 200 -0.30 -17.00 14.02
C SER A 200 0.86 -18.00 14.04
N ASP A 201 1.49 -18.22 12.89
CA ASP A 201 2.55 -19.21 12.69
C ASP A 201 3.93 -18.57 12.43
N LEU A 202 4.09 -17.29 12.76
CA LEU A 202 5.34 -16.55 12.55
C LEU A 202 6.09 -16.32 13.87
N THR A 203 7.41 -16.42 13.82
CA THR A 203 8.27 -15.94 14.91
C THR A 203 8.29 -14.41 14.94
N VAL A 204 8.73 -13.85 16.06
CA VAL A 204 8.86 -12.39 16.20
C VAL A 204 9.80 -11.81 15.14
N GLU A 205 10.91 -12.49 14.87
CA GLU A 205 11.92 -12.08 13.88
C GLU A 205 11.32 -12.06 12.47
N GLN A 206 10.58 -13.11 12.09
CA GLN A 206 9.89 -13.19 10.80
C GLN A 206 8.83 -12.10 10.64
N VAL A 207 8.09 -11.78 11.71
CA VAL A 207 7.16 -10.66 11.71
C VAL A 207 7.92 -9.36 11.45
N VAL A 208 8.98 -9.08 12.21
CA VAL A 208 9.77 -7.84 12.08
C VAL A 208 10.42 -7.72 10.70
N GLU A 209 10.97 -8.79 10.14
CA GLU A 209 11.52 -8.83 8.78
C GLU A 209 10.45 -8.46 7.75
N ARG A 210 9.26 -9.08 7.84
CA ARG A 210 8.15 -8.77 6.94
C ARG A 210 7.67 -7.32 7.06
N LEU A 211 7.68 -6.74 8.26
CA LEU A 211 7.38 -5.33 8.48
C LEU A 211 8.45 -4.45 7.82
N LEU A 212 9.74 -4.74 8.02
CA LEU A 212 10.86 -4.03 7.42
C LEU A 212 10.83 -4.07 5.89
N GLU A 213 10.70 -5.25 5.29
CA GLU A 213 10.59 -5.42 3.84
C GLU A 213 9.44 -4.60 3.26
N THR A 214 8.33 -4.50 3.99
CA THR A 214 7.18 -3.71 3.54
C THR A 214 7.44 -2.21 3.65
N ILE A 215 8.11 -1.77 4.72
CA ILE A 215 8.54 -0.38 4.89
C ILE A 215 9.58 -0.01 3.84
N GLU A 216 10.55 -0.89 3.57
CA GLU A 216 11.58 -0.72 2.55
C GLU A 216 10.97 -0.70 1.15
N ARG A 217 9.99 -1.56 0.83
CA ARG A 217 9.25 -1.45 -0.45
C ARG A 217 8.53 -0.11 -0.58
N ARG A 218 7.92 0.39 0.50
CA ARG A 218 7.26 1.71 0.50
C ARG A 218 8.24 2.90 0.47
N ARG A 219 9.43 2.78 1.08
CA ARG A 219 10.52 3.77 0.99
C ARG A 219 11.19 3.74 -0.39
N GLY A 220 11.45 2.53 -0.87
CA GLY A 220 12.05 2.20 -2.16
C GLY A 220 11.16 2.57 -3.34
N GLY A 221 9.83 2.61 -3.17
CA GLY A 221 8.92 3.20 -4.15
C GLY A 221 9.24 4.67 -4.50
N ALA A 222 9.92 5.41 -3.62
CA ALA A 222 10.38 6.78 -3.87
C ALA A 222 11.86 6.88 -4.26
N ASN A 223 12.74 5.95 -3.86
CA ASN A 223 14.19 6.12 -4.09
C ASN A 223 15.03 4.85 -4.27
N GLN A 224 14.43 3.66 -4.42
CA GLN A 224 15.13 2.46 -4.86
C GLN A 224 14.37 1.79 -5.98
N VAL A 225 14.92 2.04 -7.16
CA VAL A 225 14.81 1.24 -8.37
C VAL A 225 14.87 -0.26 -8.03
N ALA A 226 13.71 -0.88 -7.79
CA ALA A 226 13.60 -2.33 -7.68
C ALA A 226 14.18 -2.94 -8.97
N SER A 227 15.22 -3.76 -8.83
CA SER A 227 15.68 -4.62 -9.91
C SER A 227 14.49 -5.44 -10.37
N ALA A 228 14.29 -5.52 -11.68
CA ALA A 228 13.18 -6.25 -12.28
C ALA A 228 13.04 -7.65 -11.64
N PRO A 229 11.82 -8.15 -11.36
CA PRO A 229 11.65 -9.53 -10.91
C PRO A 229 12.37 -10.47 -11.89
N PRO A 230 13.00 -11.57 -11.41
CA PRO A 230 13.76 -12.47 -12.27
C PRO A 230 12.91 -12.90 -13.46
N GLY A 231 13.44 -12.64 -14.66
CA GLY A 231 12.69 -12.75 -15.90
C GLY A 231 12.10 -14.15 -16.09
N ASN A 232 10.82 -14.23 -16.45
CA ASN A 232 10.20 -15.52 -16.76
C ASN A 232 10.92 -16.14 -17.97
N ARG A 233 11.56 -17.29 -17.76
CA ARG A 233 12.32 -17.99 -18.81
C ARG A 233 11.48 -18.25 -20.05
N LEU A 234 10.20 -18.62 -19.87
CA LEU A 234 9.28 -18.88 -20.98
C LEU A 234 8.99 -17.60 -21.79
N TYR A 235 8.82 -16.47 -21.11
CA TYR A 235 8.61 -15.16 -21.76
C TYR A 235 9.84 -14.76 -22.57
N THR A 236 11.04 -14.97 -22.02
CA THR A 236 12.30 -14.65 -22.70
C THR A 236 12.50 -15.50 -23.96
N VAL A 237 12.20 -16.80 -23.87
CA VAL A 237 12.27 -17.73 -25.01
C VAL A 237 11.25 -17.35 -26.08
N LEU A 238 10.00 -17.06 -25.71
CA LEU A 238 8.93 -16.70 -26.66
C LEU A 238 9.09 -15.29 -27.24
N ARG A 239 9.87 -14.40 -26.61
CA ARG A 239 10.18 -13.07 -27.13
C ARG A 239 10.99 -13.11 -28.43
N ILE A 240 11.91 -14.06 -28.58
CA ILE A 240 12.78 -14.15 -29.77
C ILE A 240 11.96 -14.41 -31.06
N PRO A 241 11.12 -15.46 -31.15
CA PRO A 241 10.33 -15.70 -32.35
C PRO A 241 9.26 -14.61 -32.57
N THR A 242 8.67 -14.07 -31.51
CA THR A 242 7.70 -12.97 -31.64
C THR A 242 8.35 -11.69 -32.17
N LEU A 243 9.58 -11.37 -31.75
CA LEU A 243 10.36 -10.26 -32.31
C LEU A 243 10.75 -10.51 -33.78
N GLY A 244 11.09 -11.75 -34.13
CA GLY A 244 11.34 -12.17 -35.50
C GLY A 244 10.14 -11.90 -36.41
N ILE A 245 8.97 -12.39 -36.02
CA ILE A 245 7.69 -12.14 -36.71
C ILE A 245 7.37 -10.63 -36.74
N ALA A 246 7.59 -9.92 -35.64
CA ALA A 246 7.34 -8.48 -35.57
C ALA A 246 8.18 -7.69 -36.59
N ARG A 247 9.45 -8.05 -36.76
CA ARG A 247 10.34 -7.39 -37.72
C ARG A 247 10.06 -7.79 -39.16
N THR A 248 9.80 -9.06 -39.44
CA THR A 248 9.63 -9.55 -40.82
C THR A 248 8.23 -9.33 -41.36
N MET A 249 7.21 -9.75 -40.62
CA MET A 249 5.81 -9.66 -41.04
C MET A 249 5.26 -8.25 -40.83
N PHE A 250 5.60 -7.62 -39.69
CA PHE A 250 5.02 -6.33 -39.31
C PHE A 250 5.95 -5.13 -39.49
N ARG A 251 7.17 -5.33 -40.01
CA ARG A 251 8.17 -4.26 -40.19
C ARG A 251 8.21 -3.31 -38.99
N LEU A 252 8.23 -3.90 -37.78
CA LEU A 252 8.06 -3.18 -36.52
C LEU A 252 9.13 -2.10 -36.38
N GLU A 253 8.68 -0.84 -36.33
CA GLU A 253 9.51 0.33 -36.01
C GLU A 253 9.26 0.74 -34.55
N THR A 254 10.31 1.12 -33.84
CA THR A 254 10.21 1.54 -32.44
C THR A 254 10.86 2.89 -32.24
N ARG A 255 10.15 3.81 -31.57
CA ARG A 255 10.60 5.18 -31.30
C ARG A 255 10.48 5.49 -29.80
N GLY A 256 11.44 6.23 -29.25
CA GLY A 256 11.41 6.69 -27.85
C GLY A 256 11.53 5.59 -26.80
N ARG A 257 12.03 4.40 -27.16
CA ARG A 257 12.15 3.23 -26.27
C ARG A 257 12.93 3.54 -24.98
N GLU A 258 13.89 4.44 -25.08
CA GLU A 258 14.69 5.01 -23.99
C GLU A 258 13.86 5.72 -22.92
N ASN A 259 12.64 6.17 -23.24
CA ASN A 259 11.72 6.78 -22.28
C ASN A 259 11.09 5.75 -21.33
N VAL A 260 11.22 4.45 -21.61
CA VAL A 260 10.76 3.39 -20.70
C VAL A 260 11.83 3.15 -19.64
N PRO A 261 11.55 3.40 -18.35
CA PRO A 261 12.50 3.11 -17.28
C PRO A 261 12.95 1.64 -17.33
N ALA A 262 14.27 1.42 -17.24
CA ALA A 262 14.85 0.08 -17.26
C ALA A 262 14.44 -0.76 -16.05
N THR A 263 14.07 -0.10 -14.96
CA THR A 263 13.89 -0.66 -13.62
C THR A 263 12.90 0.19 -12.82
N GLY A 264 12.36 -0.37 -11.74
CA GLY A 264 11.29 0.26 -10.97
C GLY A 264 9.89 0.17 -11.60
N PRO A 265 8.86 0.66 -10.88
CA PRO A 265 7.46 0.59 -11.30
C PRO A 265 7.20 1.40 -12.56
N VAL A 266 6.71 0.74 -13.62
CA VAL A 266 6.31 1.42 -14.85
C VAL A 266 4.93 0.99 -15.32
N LEU A 267 4.05 1.96 -15.53
CA LEU A 267 2.72 1.78 -16.11
C LEU A 267 2.74 2.26 -17.55
N LEU A 268 2.69 1.35 -18.51
CA LEU A 268 2.56 1.67 -19.92
C LEU A 268 1.07 1.84 -20.23
N VAL A 269 0.70 3.01 -20.75
CA VAL A 269 -0.68 3.32 -21.15
C VAL A 269 -0.74 3.47 -22.66
N ALA A 270 -1.49 2.59 -23.33
CA ALA A 270 -1.53 2.53 -24.79
C ALA A 270 -2.93 2.70 -25.35
N ASN A 271 -3.02 3.22 -26.58
CA ASN A 271 -4.23 3.05 -27.40
C ASN A 271 -4.41 1.56 -27.75
N HIS A 272 -5.65 1.15 -28.05
CA HIS A 272 -5.94 -0.25 -28.32
C HIS A 272 -6.72 -0.45 -29.62
N SER A 273 -6.06 -0.89 -30.68
CA SER A 273 -6.68 -1.09 -31.99
C SER A 273 -6.76 -2.57 -32.41
N SER A 274 -5.92 -3.46 -31.85
CA SER A 274 -5.78 -4.84 -32.32
C SER A 274 -5.46 -5.85 -31.20
N LEU A 275 -5.66 -7.14 -31.48
CA LEU A 275 -5.13 -8.22 -30.63
C LEU A 275 -3.60 -8.33 -30.71
N LEU A 276 -2.98 -7.68 -31.70
CA LEU A 276 -1.53 -7.61 -31.85
C LEU A 276 -0.88 -6.60 -30.89
N ASP A 277 -1.64 -5.69 -30.27
CA ASP A 277 -1.03 -4.59 -29.51
C ASP A 277 -0.19 -5.10 -28.32
N PRO A 278 -0.70 -5.97 -27.43
CA PRO A 278 0.10 -6.47 -26.31
C PRO A 278 1.42 -7.16 -26.74
N PRO A 279 1.45 -8.13 -27.68
CA PRO A 279 2.70 -8.76 -28.09
C PRO A 279 3.64 -7.84 -28.87
N LEU A 280 3.12 -6.90 -29.69
CA LEU A 280 3.96 -5.95 -30.42
C LEU A 280 4.59 -4.90 -29.49
N ILE A 281 3.82 -4.35 -28.54
CA ILE A 281 4.36 -3.45 -27.51
C ILE A 281 5.37 -4.19 -26.64
N GLY A 282 5.07 -5.43 -26.23
CA GLY A 282 6.00 -6.30 -25.50
C GLY A 282 7.31 -6.57 -26.25
N SER A 283 7.25 -6.68 -27.59
CA SER A 283 8.44 -6.86 -28.44
C SER A 283 9.24 -5.56 -28.60
N ALA A 284 8.56 -4.41 -28.58
CA ALA A 284 9.16 -3.08 -28.74
C ALA A 284 9.82 -2.55 -27.45
N THR A 285 9.50 -3.11 -26.28
CA THR A 285 10.09 -2.70 -25.00
C THR A 285 11.27 -3.59 -24.56
N ASN A 286 12.07 -3.07 -23.64
CA ASN A 286 13.14 -3.80 -22.95
C ASN A 286 12.68 -4.35 -21.58
N ARG A 287 11.43 -4.10 -21.18
CA ARG A 287 10.85 -4.59 -19.93
C ARG A 287 9.97 -5.80 -20.17
N GLN A 288 9.98 -6.73 -19.23
CA GLN A 288 8.99 -7.81 -19.22
C GLN A 288 7.63 -7.26 -18.79
N LEU A 289 6.66 -7.25 -19.71
CA LEU A 289 5.33 -6.72 -19.44
C LEU A 289 4.42 -7.76 -18.77
N CYS A 290 3.70 -7.32 -17.75
CA CYS A 290 2.49 -7.93 -17.26
C CYS A 290 1.29 -7.30 -17.99
N PHE A 291 0.31 -8.12 -18.37
CA PHE A 291 -0.84 -7.66 -19.14
C PHE A 291 -2.14 -7.96 -18.40
N LEU A 292 -3.09 -7.02 -18.43
CA LEU A 292 -4.45 -7.27 -17.98
C LEU A 292 -5.28 -7.75 -19.19
N ALA A 293 -5.72 -9.00 -19.14
CA ALA A 293 -6.45 -9.65 -20.22
C ALA A 293 -7.86 -10.05 -19.79
N LYS A 294 -8.79 -10.06 -20.76
CA LYS A 294 -10.19 -10.42 -20.54
C LYS A 294 -10.28 -11.82 -19.90
N ALA A 295 -11.04 -11.98 -18.81
CA ALA A 295 -11.09 -13.22 -18.01
C ALA A 295 -11.42 -14.46 -18.86
N GLU A 296 -12.32 -14.33 -19.84
CA GLU A 296 -12.77 -15.40 -20.72
C GLU A 296 -11.65 -15.96 -21.64
N LEU A 297 -10.56 -15.20 -21.85
CA LEU A 297 -9.38 -15.71 -22.56
C LEU A 297 -8.64 -16.78 -21.74
N PHE A 298 -8.84 -16.81 -20.44
CA PHE A 298 -8.23 -17.78 -19.53
C PHE A 298 -9.00 -19.09 -19.46
N ASP A 299 -10.24 -19.11 -19.97
CA ASP A 299 -11.10 -20.29 -20.02
C ASP A 299 -10.86 -21.13 -21.28
N LEU A 300 -10.14 -20.57 -22.27
CA LEU A 300 -9.74 -21.30 -23.46
C LEU A 300 -8.70 -22.39 -23.10
N PRO A 301 -8.93 -23.66 -23.45
CA PRO A 301 -7.99 -24.74 -23.17
C PRO A 301 -6.67 -24.49 -23.90
N LEU A 302 -5.55 -24.84 -23.24
CA LEU A 302 -4.17 -24.58 -23.67
C LEU A 302 -3.77 -23.08 -23.70
N PHE A 303 -4.53 -22.24 -24.40
CA PHE A 303 -4.26 -20.80 -24.52
C PHE A 303 -4.33 -20.08 -23.18
N GLY A 304 -5.36 -20.37 -22.37
CA GLY A 304 -5.51 -19.82 -21.02
C GLY A 304 -4.34 -20.22 -20.10
N GLY A 305 -3.83 -21.44 -20.21
CA GLY A 305 -2.65 -21.89 -19.47
C GLY A 305 -1.38 -21.16 -19.89
N LEU A 306 -1.20 -20.95 -21.21
CA LEU A 306 -0.07 -20.25 -21.79
C LEU A 306 -0.02 -18.78 -21.34
N ILE A 307 -1.13 -18.04 -21.43
CA ILE A 307 -1.15 -16.61 -21.08
C ILE A 307 -0.97 -16.39 -19.57
N ARG A 308 -1.45 -17.29 -18.70
CA ARG A 308 -1.14 -17.25 -17.25
C ARG A 308 0.36 -17.34 -17.00
N ARG A 309 1.03 -18.24 -17.72
CA ARG A 309 2.49 -18.43 -17.68
C ARG A 309 3.27 -17.32 -18.38
N LEU A 310 2.63 -16.43 -19.14
CA LEU A 310 3.25 -15.27 -19.81
C LEU A 310 2.98 -13.94 -19.08
N ASN A 311 2.72 -14.01 -17.77
CA ASN A 311 2.41 -12.86 -16.92
C ASN A 311 1.12 -12.10 -17.29
N ALA A 312 0.17 -12.74 -17.97
CA ALA A 312 -1.18 -12.16 -18.08
C ALA A 312 -1.97 -12.40 -16.79
N ARG A 313 -2.79 -11.43 -16.39
CA ARG A 313 -3.72 -11.52 -15.26
C ARG A 313 -5.16 -11.26 -15.74
N PRO A 314 -6.15 -12.03 -15.27
CA PRO A 314 -7.53 -11.86 -15.68
C PRO A 314 -8.10 -10.55 -15.13
N ILE A 315 -8.93 -9.88 -15.93
CA ILE A 315 -9.74 -8.72 -15.51
C ILE A 315 -11.15 -8.82 -16.08
N ARG A 316 -12.15 -8.55 -15.23
CA ARG A 316 -13.54 -8.36 -15.66
C ARG A 316 -13.71 -6.92 -16.17
N ARG A 317 -14.20 -6.76 -17.39
CA ARG A 317 -14.33 -5.45 -18.06
C ARG A 317 -15.64 -4.72 -17.73
N GLU A 318 -16.62 -5.46 -17.21
CA GLU A 318 -17.92 -4.97 -16.77
C GLU A 318 -17.96 -4.92 -15.24
N GLY A 319 -18.30 -3.76 -14.69
CA GLY A 319 -18.26 -3.49 -13.25
C GLY A 319 -16.87 -3.13 -12.72
N ALA A 320 -16.81 -2.80 -11.43
CA ALA A 320 -15.55 -2.66 -10.71
C ALA A 320 -14.99 -4.05 -10.38
N ASP A 321 -13.71 -4.28 -10.67
CA ASP A 321 -12.99 -5.50 -10.28
C ASP A 321 -11.87 -5.15 -9.27
N PRO A 322 -12.20 -5.02 -7.96
CA PRO A 322 -11.23 -4.66 -6.94
C PRO A 322 -10.07 -5.65 -6.81
N ALA A 323 -10.30 -6.93 -7.15
CA ALA A 323 -9.27 -7.96 -7.08
C ALA A 323 -8.22 -7.80 -8.19
N ALA A 324 -8.67 -7.55 -9.43
CA ALA A 324 -7.76 -7.25 -10.54
C ALA A 324 -6.97 -5.96 -10.30
N LEU A 325 -7.62 -4.93 -9.76
CA LEU A 325 -6.97 -3.66 -9.40
C LEU A 325 -5.90 -3.85 -8.32
N ARG A 326 -6.18 -4.58 -7.23
CA ARG A 326 -5.17 -4.92 -6.21
C ARG A 326 -3.99 -5.69 -6.80
N THR A 327 -4.26 -6.59 -7.74
CA THR A 327 -3.21 -7.36 -8.42
C THR A 327 -2.34 -6.46 -9.29
N ALA A 328 -2.95 -5.53 -10.04
CA ALA A 328 -2.25 -4.54 -10.84
C ALA A 328 -1.38 -3.61 -9.99
N ILE A 329 -1.90 -3.14 -8.85
CA ILE A 329 -1.14 -2.34 -7.88
C ILE A 329 0.06 -3.13 -7.36
N ARG A 330 -0.12 -4.40 -6.94
CA ARG A 330 1.01 -5.24 -6.48
C ARG A 330 2.10 -5.41 -7.53
N VAL A 331 1.73 -5.65 -8.79
CA VAL A 331 2.70 -5.76 -9.90
C VAL A 331 3.55 -4.50 -10.01
N LEU A 332 2.94 -3.33 -9.83
CA LEU A 332 3.66 -2.06 -9.85
C LEU A 332 4.48 -1.88 -8.55
N GLU A 333 3.91 -2.13 -7.37
CA GLU A 333 4.62 -2.07 -6.08
C GLU A 333 5.87 -2.96 -6.04
N ASP A 334 5.83 -4.12 -6.71
CA ASP A 334 6.96 -5.05 -6.84
C ASP A 334 7.99 -4.60 -7.91
N GLY A 335 7.88 -3.37 -8.43
CA GLY A 335 8.80 -2.81 -9.41
C GLY A 335 8.63 -3.37 -10.83
N GLY A 336 7.47 -3.96 -11.13
CA GLY A 336 7.15 -4.54 -12.42
C GLY A 336 6.78 -3.52 -13.51
N ALA A 337 6.55 -4.02 -14.72
CA ALA A 337 6.03 -3.23 -15.84
C ALA A 337 4.63 -3.71 -16.19
N LEU A 338 3.63 -2.84 -16.08
CA LEU A 338 2.24 -3.16 -16.38
C LEU A 338 1.81 -2.44 -17.65
N LEU A 339 1.23 -3.16 -18.62
CA LEU A 339 0.56 -2.55 -19.78
C LEU A 339 -0.95 -2.51 -19.55
N ILE A 340 -1.54 -1.33 -19.70
CA ILE A 340 -3.00 -1.13 -19.70
C ILE A 340 -3.44 -0.34 -20.94
N PHE A 341 -4.68 -0.62 -21.34
CA PHE A 341 -5.37 0.08 -22.41
C PHE A 341 -6.52 0.89 -21.80
N PRO A 342 -6.36 2.20 -21.55
CA PRO A 342 -7.33 3.00 -20.79
C PRO A 342 -8.73 3.03 -21.39
N GLU A 343 -8.86 2.83 -22.70
CA GLU A 343 -10.12 2.79 -23.45
C GLU A 343 -11.01 1.58 -23.06
N GLY A 344 -10.43 0.52 -22.49
CA GLY A 344 -11.13 -0.68 -22.03
C GLY A 344 -11.71 -1.59 -23.14
N THR A 345 -11.76 -1.12 -24.38
CA THR A 345 -12.20 -1.88 -25.57
C THR A 345 -11.29 -1.57 -26.75
N ARG A 346 -11.24 -2.46 -27.76
CA ARG A 346 -10.51 -2.15 -28.99
C ARG A 346 -11.26 -1.05 -29.76
N GLY A 347 -10.58 -0.02 -30.21
CA GLY A 347 -11.08 1.01 -31.11
C GLY A 347 -10.72 0.72 -32.57
N ASP A 348 -11.14 1.62 -33.45
CA ASP A 348 -10.69 1.64 -34.83
C ASP A 348 -9.32 2.31 -34.91
N GLU A 349 -8.53 1.95 -35.92
CA GLU A 349 -7.19 2.47 -36.12
C GLU A 349 -7.19 4.01 -36.17
N GLY A 350 -6.30 4.65 -35.41
CA GLY A 350 -6.15 6.11 -35.38
C GLY A 350 -7.20 6.87 -34.57
N ILE A 351 -8.22 6.20 -34.02
CA ILE A 351 -9.23 6.82 -33.14
C ILE A 351 -8.86 6.52 -31.68
N ILE A 352 -8.55 7.56 -30.92
CA ILE A 352 -8.28 7.47 -29.48
C ILE A 352 -9.58 7.80 -28.73
N ARG A 353 -10.06 6.87 -27.90
CA ARG A 353 -11.29 7.05 -27.10
C ARG A 353 -11.00 7.65 -25.73
N SER A 354 -12.04 8.00 -24.97
CA SER A 354 -11.87 8.44 -23.59
C SER A 354 -11.35 7.31 -22.69
N ALA A 355 -10.49 7.68 -21.74
CA ALA A 355 -10.02 6.74 -20.72
C ALA A 355 -11.10 6.46 -19.68
N LYS A 356 -11.14 5.21 -19.22
CA LYS A 356 -11.80 4.85 -17.96
C LYS A 356 -10.97 5.35 -16.77
N THR A 357 -11.62 5.61 -15.64
CA THR A 357 -10.99 6.11 -14.39
C THR A 357 -9.93 5.16 -13.79
N GLY A 358 -9.99 3.87 -14.13
CA GLY A 358 -9.10 2.85 -13.56
C GLY A 358 -7.61 3.08 -13.85
N ALA A 359 -7.25 3.62 -15.02
CA ALA A 359 -5.85 3.91 -15.36
C ALA A 359 -5.28 5.05 -14.50
N GLY A 360 -6.04 6.14 -14.35
CA GLY A 360 -5.69 7.25 -13.46
C GLY A 360 -5.56 6.83 -12.01
N MET A 361 -6.46 5.97 -11.53
CA MET A 361 -6.37 5.41 -10.18
C MET A 361 -5.09 4.58 -9.98
N LEU A 362 -4.74 3.72 -10.94
CA LEU A 362 -3.51 2.93 -10.85
C LEU A 362 -2.27 3.82 -10.79
N ALA A 363 -2.20 4.87 -11.62
CA ALA A 363 -1.08 5.79 -11.61
C ALA A 363 -0.93 6.54 -10.29
N VAL A 364 -2.02 7.12 -9.77
CA VAL A 364 -1.99 7.91 -8.53
C VAL A 364 -1.72 7.02 -7.31
N LEU A 365 -2.35 5.85 -7.23
CA LEU A 365 -2.18 4.96 -6.06
C LEU A 365 -0.82 4.25 -6.03
N SER A 366 -0.29 3.87 -7.20
CA SER A 366 1.01 3.18 -7.26
C SER A 366 2.20 4.13 -7.24
N GLY A 367 2.02 5.40 -7.64
CA GLY A 367 3.11 6.34 -7.87
C GLY A 367 4.06 5.90 -9.00
N ALA A 368 3.65 4.93 -9.84
CA ALA A 368 4.47 4.40 -10.92
C ALA A 368 4.77 5.48 -11.98
N SER A 369 5.92 5.34 -12.65
CA SER A 369 6.20 6.16 -13.82
C SER A 369 5.27 5.75 -14.95
N VAL A 370 4.49 6.69 -15.49
CA VAL A 370 3.49 6.42 -16.52
C VAL A 370 4.06 6.75 -17.89
N VAL A 371 4.24 5.75 -18.74
CA VAL A 371 4.77 5.95 -20.08
C VAL A 371 3.63 5.88 -21.09
N PRO A 372 3.27 6.99 -21.76
CA PRO A 372 2.30 6.96 -22.84
C PRO A 372 2.88 6.24 -24.05
N VAL A 373 2.07 5.37 -24.67
CA VAL A 373 2.46 4.58 -25.82
C VAL A 373 1.42 4.76 -26.92
N PHE A 374 1.89 5.07 -28.12
CA PHE A 374 1.06 5.08 -29.31
C PHE A 374 1.50 3.96 -30.25
N ILE A 375 0.58 3.05 -30.56
CA ILE A 375 0.76 2.00 -31.55
C ILE A 375 -0.09 2.30 -32.78
N GLU A 376 0.57 2.28 -33.95
CA GLU A 376 -0.06 2.54 -35.24
C GLU A 376 0.22 1.40 -36.21
N GLY A 377 -0.78 1.01 -36.98
CA GLY A 377 -0.74 0.00 -38.05
C GLY A 377 -1.18 -1.39 -37.60
N SER A 378 -1.35 -1.63 -36.30
CA SER A 378 -1.72 -2.94 -35.75
C SER A 378 -3.17 -3.34 -36.07
N GLY A 379 -4.10 -2.38 -36.13
CA GLY A 379 -5.48 -2.56 -36.56
C GLY A 379 -5.57 -2.81 -38.07
N ARG A 380 -4.73 -2.15 -38.88
CA ARG A 380 -4.58 -2.47 -40.31
C ARG A 380 -4.00 -3.87 -40.55
N ALA A 381 -3.05 -4.29 -39.71
CA ALA A 381 -2.41 -5.60 -39.76
C ALA A 381 -3.38 -6.73 -39.39
N TRP A 382 -4.24 -6.53 -38.40
CA TRP A 382 -5.27 -7.50 -38.02
C TRP A 382 -6.61 -6.84 -37.64
N PRO A 383 -7.44 -6.52 -38.65
CA PRO A 383 -8.75 -5.93 -38.42
C PRO A 383 -9.70 -6.88 -37.70
N ARG A 384 -10.67 -6.31 -36.98
CA ARG A 384 -11.76 -7.09 -36.34
C ARG A 384 -12.48 -7.96 -37.38
N GLY A 385 -12.73 -9.22 -37.02
CA GLY A 385 -13.45 -10.18 -37.87
C GLY A 385 -12.56 -10.96 -38.86
N ARG A 386 -11.31 -10.55 -39.09
CA ARG A 386 -10.39 -11.31 -39.94
C ARG A 386 -9.77 -12.49 -39.16
N LYS A 387 -9.71 -13.67 -39.78
CA LYS A 387 -9.18 -14.90 -39.14
C LYS A 387 -7.67 -14.86 -38.85
N LEU A 388 -6.88 -14.26 -39.75
CA LEU A 388 -5.41 -14.20 -39.63
C LEU A 388 -4.87 -12.78 -39.92
N PRO A 389 -3.76 -12.38 -39.27
CA PRO A 389 -3.09 -11.11 -39.55
C PRO A 389 -2.45 -11.11 -40.94
N ARG A 390 -2.22 -9.93 -41.50
CA ARG A 390 -1.51 -9.71 -42.76
C ARG A 390 -0.25 -8.87 -42.55
N PRO A 391 0.76 -8.97 -43.44
CA PRO A 391 1.92 -8.09 -43.37
C PRO A 391 1.53 -6.62 -43.50
N ALA A 392 2.00 -5.79 -42.57
CA ALA A 392 1.75 -4.34 -42.56
C ALA A 392 2.80 -3.67 -41.67
N LYS A 393 3.21 -2.43 -41.99
CA LYS A 393 4.13 -1.69 -41.13
C LYS A 393 3.41 -1.30 -39.83
N VAL A 394 4.02 -1.63 -38.69
CA VAL A 394 3.57 -1.23 -37.35
C VAL A 394 4.63 -0.36 -36.71
N THR A 395 4.23 0.78 -36.15
CA THR A 395 5.11 1.69 -35.41
C THR A 395 4.65 1.72 -33.95
N VAL A 396 5.59 1.56 -33.01
CA VAL A 396 5.34 1.76 -31.57
C VAL A 396 6.18 2.94 -31.10
N THR A 397 5.52 3.97 -30.60
CA THR A 397 6.15 5.20 -30.09
C THR A 397 5.92 5.30 -28.58
N PHE A 398 7.00 5.40 -27.81
CA PHE A 398 6.99 5.61 -26.38
C PHE A 398 7.28 7.09 -26.07
N GLY A 399 6.36 7.76 -25.38
CA GLY A 399 6.53 9.16 -24.96
C GLY A 399 7.26 9.31 -23.64
N THR A 400 7.51 10.55 -23.24
CA THR A 400 8.15 10.89 -21.96
C THR A 400 7.33 10.38 -20.77
N ALA A 401 8.02 9.84 -19.77
CA ALA A 401 7.38 9.35 -18.56
C ALA A 401 6.73 10.49 -17.75
N LEU A 402 5.49 10.30 -17.35
CA LEU A 402 4.71 11.17 -16.48
C LEU A 402 4.70 10.62 -15.05
N ARG A 403 4.52 11.49 -14.06
CA ARG A 403 4.29 11.11 -12.67
C ARG A 403 3.05 11.81 -12.13
N PHE A 404 2.29 11.07 -11.34
CA PHE A 404 1.06 11.55 -10.72
C PHE A 404 1.19 11.34 -9.22
N GLU A 405 1.30 12.43 -8.46
CA GLU A 405 1.36 12.38 -7.00
C GLU A 405 -0.03 12.58 -6.40
N ALA A 406 -0.34 11.84 -5.34
CA ALA A 406 -1.56 12.03 -4.59
C ALA A 406 -1.46 13.31 -3.72
N GLU A 407 -2.19 14.36 -4.06
CA GLU A 407 -2.25 15.56 -3.21
C GLU A 407 -3.10 15.31 -1.97
N ARG A 408 -2.62 15.74 -0.79
CA ARG A 408 -3.33 15.60 0.49
C ARG A 408 -4.53 16.55 0.55
N GLY A 409 -5.69 16.02 0.92
CA GLY A 409 -6.93 16.80 1.15
C GLY A 409 -7.79 17.06 -0.10
N ALA A 410 -7.33 16.70 -1.30
CA ALA A 410 -8.11 16.80 -2.53
C ALA A 410 -9.05 15.59 -2.73
N ASP A 411 -10.12 15.80 -3.52
CA ASP A 411 -11.03 14.73 -3.93
C ASP A 411 -10.27 13.71 -4.81
N ARG A 412 -10.06 12.51 -4.26
CA ARG A 412 -9.36 11.40 -4.93
C ARG A 412 -9.99 11.01 -6.26
N LYS A 413 -11.32 11.08 -6.37
CA LYS A 413 -12.01 10.71 -7.61
C LYS A 413 -11.64 11.68 -8.73
N ARG A 414 -11.63 12.97 -8.41
CA ARG A 414 -11.23 14.03 -9.34
C ARG A 414 -9.77 13.91 -9.76
N GLN A 415 -8.87 13.55 -8.85
CA GLN A 415 -7.46 13.30 -9.17
C GLN A 415 -7.29 12.16 -10.19
N TYR A 416 -8.04 11.06 -10.02
CA TYR A 416 -7.98 9.94 -10.96
C TYR A 416 -8.51 10.33 -12.35
N GLU A 417 -9.57 11.12 -12.42
CA GLU A 417 -10.10 11.62 -13.69
C GLU A 417 -9.12 12.55 -14.42
N ILE A 418 -8.45 13.45 -13.67
CA ILE A 418 -7.40 14.33 -14.20
C ILE A 418 -6.23 13.49 -14.75
N ALA A 419 -5.72 12.55 -13.95
CA ALA A 419 -4.63 11.68 -14.37
C ALA A 419 -4.98 10.87 -15.63
N SER A 420 -6.18 10.28 -15.67
CA SER A 420 -6.67 9.57 -16.86
C SER A 420 -6.73 10.47 -18.09
N ARG A 421 -7.18 11.73 -17.97
CA ARG A 421 -7.24 12.68 -19.08
C ARG A 421 -5.84 13.04 -19.59
N GLU A 422 -4.92 13.38 -18.70
CA GLU A 422 -3.56 13.76 -19.07
C GLU A 422 -2.80 12.63 -19.78
N MET A 423 -3.01 11.38 -19.37
CA MET A 423 -2.48 10.22 -20.08
C MET A 423 -2.98 10.12 -21.52
N MET A 424 -4.29 10.34 -21.75
CA MET A 424 -4.86 10.27 -23.10
C MET A 424 -4.41 11.44 -23.98
N GLU A 425 -4.28 12.64 -23.41
CA GLU A 425 -3.70 13.78 -24.11
C GLU A 425 -2.25 13.50 -24.51
N ALA A 426 -1.47 12.86 -23.64
CA ALA A 426 -0.10 12.47 -23.95
C ALA A 426 -0.04 11.43 -25.08
N ILE A 427 -0.92 10.41 -25.09
CA ILE A 427 -1.03 9.45 -26.21
C ILE A 427 -1.43 10.17 -27.51
N THR A 428 -2.33 11.15 -27.43
CA THR A 428 -2.78 11.94 -28.59
C THR A 428 -1.64 12.79 -29.16
N ARG A 429 -0.82 13.42 -28.31
CA ARG A 429 0.39 14.15 -28.74
C ARG A 429 1.39 13.26 -29.49
N LEU A 430 1.49 11.98 -29.11
CA LEU A 430 2.33 11.01 -29.83
C LEU A 430 1.78 10.65 -31.20
N LYS A 431 0.46 10.58 -31.35
CA LYS A 431 -0.20 10.38 -32.65
C LYS A 431 0.09 11.54 -33.60
N ASP A 432 0.01 12.77 -33.12
CA ASP A 432 0.14 13.97 -33.95
C ASP A 432 1.61 14.32 -34.28
N GLY A 433 2.58 13.53 -33.77
CA GLY A 433 4.00 13.71 -34.07
C GLY A 433 4.67 14.88 -33.33
N SER A 434 3.98 15.52 -32.39
CA SER A 434 4.54 16.60 -31.57
C SER A 434 5.48 16.00 -30.50
N THR A 435 6.78 15.96 -30.79
CA THR A 435 7.80 15.66 -29.77
C THR A 435 8.11 16.93 -28.97
N ASP A 436 8.22 16.76 -27.66
CA ASP A 436 8.16 17.79 -26.63
C ASP A 436 9.30 18.82 -26.73
N ARG A 437 9.03 19.96 -27.39
CA ARG A 437 9.80 21.22 -27.19
C ARG A 437 9.03 22.23 -26.32
N ALA A 438 7.90 21.86 -25.74
CA ALA A 438 7.02 22.79 -25.04
C ALA A 438 7.23 22.82 -23.52
N GLN A 439 7.96 21.85 -22.96
CA GLN A 439 8.18 21.78 -21.50
C GLN A 439 9.12 22.86 -20.95
N THR A 440 9.90 23.56 -21.80
CA THR A 440 10.69 24.75 -21.40
C THR A 440 9.81 25.96 -21.08
N ARG A 441 8.53 25.98 -21.49
CA ARG A 441 7.64 27.12 -21.27
C ARG A 441 6.86 27.07 -19.96
N TRP A 442 6.63 25.89 -19.38
CA TRP A 442 5.87 25.79 -18.12
C TRP A 442 6.74 26.04 -16.88
N SER A 443 8.03 25.67 -16.91
CA SER A 443 9.00 26.02 -15.86
C SER A 443 9.13 27.55 -15.70
N ALA A 444 9.00 28.30 -16.80
CA ALA A 444 9.02 29.76 -16.79
C ALA A 444 7.72 30.38 -16.24
N VAL A 445 6.56 29.74 -16.43
CA VAL A 445 5.27 30.24 -15.91
C VAL A 445 5.08 29.89 -14.43
N SER A 446 5.61 28.76 -13.97
CA SER A 446 5.64 28.42 -12.53
C SER A 446 6.60 29.30 -11.75
N ALA A 447 7.76 29.66 -12.32
CA ALA A 447 8.72 30.57 -11.70
C ALA A 447 8.23 32.04 -11.67
N ALA A 448 7.35 32.42 -12.61
CA ALA A 448 6.75 33.76 -12.66
C ALA A 448 5.56 33.96 -11.69
N ARG A 449 5.10 32.90 -11.00
CA ARG A 449 4.03 32.97 -9.99
C ARG A 449 4.53 32.92 -8.54
N SER A 450 5.84 32.90 -8.33
CA SER A 450 6.48 33.02 -7.01
C SER A 450 7.39 34.25 -6.89
N LYS A 451 7.08 35.33 -7.60
CA LYS A 451 7.62 36.66 -7.32
C LYS A 451 6.51 37.64 -7.04
#